data_AF-A0A7Y4QBZ4-F1
#
_entry.id   AF-A0A7Y4QBZ4-F1
#
_cell.length_a   1.000
_cell.length_b   1.000
_cell.length_c   1.000
_cell.angle_alpha   90.00
_cell.angle_beta   90.00
_cell.angle_gamma   90.00
#
_symmetry.space_group_name_H-M   'P 1'
#
loop_
_entity.id
_entity.type
_entity.pdbx_description
1 polymer ?
#
loop_
_entity_poly.entity_id
_entity_poly.type
_entity_poly.pdbx_seq_one_letter_code
_entity_poly.pdbx_strand_id
1 'polypeptide(L)' 'MRRLFKKGERVRSKMDGKVMEVLKYIKSNWIQVKSFDLESKEVRTKKIKEDQLSKAA' A
#
# COMPACT_ATOMS: atom_id res chain seq x y z
N MET A 1 11.14 9.93 -11.88
CA MET A 1 10.82 8.84 -10.93
C MET A 1 9.57 8.13 -11.44
N ARG A 2 9.70 6.90 -11.93
CA ARG A 2 8.57 6.15 -12.48
C ARG A 2 7.76 5.59 -11.31
N ARG A 3 6.47 5.93 -11.21
CA ARG A 3 5.57 5.41 -10.18
C ARG A 3 5.02 4.07 -10.67
N LEU A 4 5.19 2.99 -9.90
CA LEU A 4 4.66 1.66 -10.27
C LEU A 4 3.16 1.53 -10.02
N PHE A 5 2.63 2.34 -9.10
CA PHE A 5 1.22 2.34 -8.68
C PHE A 5 0.64 3.76 -8.76
N LYS A 6 -0.68 3.85 -8.86
CA LYS A 6 -1.46 5.09 -8.82
C LYS A 6 -2.14 5.27 -7.47
N LYS A 7 -2.49 6.51 -7.13
CA LYS A 7 -3.37 6.78 -5.98
C LYS A 7 -4.73 6.10 -6.21
N GLY A 8 -5.24 5.42 -5.19
CA GLY A 8 -6.46 4.62 -5.25
C GLY A 8 -6.26 3.20 -5.79
N GLU A 9 -5.05 2.85 -6.28
CA GLU A 9 -4.78 1.51 -6.77
C GLU A 9 -4.70 0.52 -5.60
N ARG A 10 -5.27 -0.67 -5.80
CA ARG A 10 -5.17 -1.78 -4.85
C ARG A 10 -3.85 -2.51 -5.06
N VAL A 11 -3.09 -2.62 -3.99
CA VAL A 11 -1.78 -3.28 -3.95
C VAL A 11 -1.78 -4.35 -2.89
N ARG A 12 -0.96 -5.37 -3.09
CA ARG A 12 -0.75 -6.46 -2.14
C ARG A 12 0.61 -6.32 -1.49
N SER A 13 0.66 -6.44 -0.16
CA SER A 13 1.92 -6.57 0.57
C SER A 13 2.57 -7.92 0.25
N LYS A 14 3.85 -7.92 -0.14
CA LYS A 14 4.62 -9.15 -0.36
C LYS A 14 4.96 -9.88 0.94
N MET A 15 5.03 -9.16 2.06
CA MET A 15 5.31 -9.75 3.37
C MET A 15 4.10 -10.51 3.92
N ASP A 16 2.94 -9.87 3.94
CA ASP A 16 1.77 -10.38 4.70
C ASP A 16 0.66 -10.90 3.78
N GLY A 17 0.77 -10.73 2.46
CA GLY A 17 -0.29 -11.05 1.50
C GLY A 17 -1.54 -10.16 1.58
N LYS A 18 -1.59 -9.21 2.52
CA LYS A 18 -2.75 -8.32 2.74
C LYS A 18 -2.90 -7.32 1.60
N VAL A 19 -4.15 -7.08 1.20
CA VAL A 19 -4.51 -6.08 0.19
C VAL A 19 -4.71 -4.72 0.86
N MET A 20 -4.16 -3.69 0.24
CA MET A 20 -4.13 -2.31 0.74
C MET A 20 -4.40 -1.35 -0.42
N GLU A 21 -4.83 -0.13 -0.12
CA GLU A 21 -5.07 0.92 -1.11
C GLU A 21 -3.99 2.00 -1.01
N VAL A 22 -3.43 2.39 -2.15
CA VAL A 22 -2.40 3.43 -2.24
C VAL A 22 -3.03 4.81 -2.01
N LEU A 23 -2.55 5.55 -1.01
CA LEU A 23 -3.00 6.92 -0.74
C LEU A 23 -2.13 7.95 -1.44
N LYS A 24 -0.81 7.87 -1.26
CA LYS A 24 0.12 8.82 -1.87
C LYS A 24 1.53 8.25 -1.96
N TYR A 25 2.27 8.78 -2.93
CA TYR A 25 3.72 8.60 -3.01
C TYR A 25 4.43 9.62 -2.14
N ILE A 26 5.44 9.15 -1.43
CA ILE A 26 6.37 9.92 -0.63
C ILE A 26 7.74 9.87 -1.34
N LYS A 27 8.67 10.74 -0.92
CA LYS A 27 10.06 10.72 -1.40
C LYS A 27 10.71 9.34 -1.14
N SER A 28 11.74 9.03 -1.93
CA SER A 28 12.52 7.78 -1.81
C SER A 28 11.71 6.50 -1.98
N ASN A 29 10.75 6.49 -2.93
CA ASN A 29 9.90 5.32 -3.26
C ASN A 29 9.10 4.77 -2.08
N TRP A 30 8.83 5.59 -1.07
CA TRP A 30 7.89 5.25 0.00
C TRP A 30 6.46 5.51 -0.46
N ILE A 31 5.56 4.61 -0.10
CA ILE A 31 4.14 4.68 -0.44
C ILE A 31 3.36 4.65 0.86
N GLN A 32 2.48 5.63 1.03
CA GLN A 32 1.48 5.56 2.09
C GLN A 32 0.32 4.74 1.58
N VAL A 33 -0.01 3.68 2.31
CA VAL A 33 -1.12 2.78 2.03
C VAL A 33 -2.10 2.80 3.19
N LYS A 34 -3.38 2.55 2.91
CA LYS A 34 -4.37 2.24 3.93
C LYS A 34 -4.83 0.80 3.79
N SER A 35 -5.07 0.16 4.91
CA SER A 35 -5.69 -1.16 4.99
C SER A 35 -6.77 -1.14 6.04
N PHE A 36 -7.87 -1.83 5.77
CA PHE A 36 -8.86 -2.08 6.79
C PHE A 36 -8.40 -3.27 7.63
N ASP A 37 -8.26 -3.06 8.93
CA ASP A 37 -7.98 -4.13 9.88
C ASP A 37 -9.30 -4.79 10.27
N LEU A 38 -9.46 -6.07 9.94
CA LEU A 38 -10.70 -6.81 10.21
C LEU A 38 -10.90 -7.08 11.71
N GLU A 39 -9.82 -7.13 12.47
CA GLU A 39 -9.85 -7.47 13.90
C GLU A 39 -10.25 -6.25 14.72
N SER A 40 -9.58 -5.12 14.50
CA SER A 40 -9.91 -3.86 15.19
C SER A 40 -11.05 -3.08 14.51
N LYS A 41 -11.51 -3.50 13.33
CA LYS A 41 -12.51 -2.81 12.48
C LYS A 41 -12.13 -1.34 12.18
N GLU A 42 -10.84 -1.05 12.12
CA GLU A 42 -10.32 0.31 11.92
C GLU A 42 -9.52 0.41 10.61
N VAL A 43 -9.53 1.60 10.01
CA VAL A 43 -8.67 1.92 8.88
C VAL A 43 -7.30 2.32 9.42
N ARG A 44 -6.28 1.49 9.15
CA ARG A 44 -4.89 1.79 9.50
C ARG A 44 -4.16 2.30 8.28
N THR A 45 -3.29 3.30 8.48
CA THR A 45 -2.37 3.77 7.45
C THR A 45 -0.94 3.34 7.79
N LYS A 46 -0.21 2.87 6.78
CA LYS A 46 1.19 2.45 6.91
C LYS A 46 2.00 3.09 5.79
N LYS A 47 3.31 3.24 6.04
CA LYS A 47 4.29 3.61 5.03
C LYS A 47 5.06 2.34 4.67
N ILE A 48 5.02 1.95 3.40
CA ILE A 48 5.68 0.76 2.90
C ILE A 48 6.51 1.18 1.68
N LYS A 49 7.68 0.57 1.49
CA LYS A 49 8.47 0.82 0.28
C LYS A 49 7.81 0.16 -0.93
N GLU A 50 7.96 0.79 -2.09
CA GLU A 50 7.35 0.34 -3.34
C GLU A 50 7.79 -1.08 -3.76
N ASP A 51 9.01 -1.50 -3.43
CA ASP A 51 9.58 -2.82 -3.72
C ASP A 51 8.88 -3.96 -2.97
N GLN A 52 8.32 -3.68 -1.79
CA GLN A 52 7.56 -4.62 -0.96
C GLN A 52 6.09 -4.76 -1.37
N LEU A 53 5.65 -4.03 -2.39
CA LEU A 53 4.29 -4.06 -2.89
C LEU A 53 4.21 -4.73 -4.26
N SER A 54 3.08 -5.37 -4.54
CA SER A 54 2.72 -5.92 -5.85
C SER A 54 1.35 -5.39 -6.26
N LYS A 55 1.04 -5.36 -7.56
CA LYS A 55 -0.33 -5.07 -7.99
C LYS A 55 -1.24 -6.17 -7.49
N ALA A 56 -2.33 -5.79 -6.83
CA ALA A 56 -3.41 -6.74 -6.57
C ALA A 56 -4.19 -6.87 -7.88
N ALA A 57 -4.12 -8.03 -8.51
CA ALA A 57 -4.94 -8.39 -9.66
C ALA A 57 -6.43 -8.45 -9.26
#